data_AF-A0A1Y3QXH3-F1
#
_entry.id   AF-A0A1Y3QXH3-F1
#
_cell.length_a   1.000
_cell.length_b   1.000
_cell.length_c   1.000
_cell.angle_alpha   90.00
_cell.angle_beta   90.00
_cell.angle_gamma   90.00
#
_symmetry.space_group_name_H-M   'P 1'
#
loop_
_entity.id
_entity.type
_entity.pdbx_description
1 polymer ?
#
loop_
_entity_poly.entity_id
_entity_poly.type
_entity_poly.pdbx_seq_one_letter_code
_entity_poly.pdbx_strand_id
1 'polypeptide(L)'
;MKGFVRLMAVVVTAAAFAVACSKDKDSGKITLDSPAVFFAQAGGSATVGFTAQNIKTLSATSKPTGWDEAVVDLAGATISVKAPSAEDIESGDAVKTGSFSFTGYTPGGTLVSATLFAGIVTTKDISAEVANSYIVSEPETNYLIDATRKSDGSLLATSYVDVVWQTASGFVQYADFEDGKASFYIGADSDDATKIKQGNAVIGAYNADDELIWSWHIWATDYDPDAEGGTVDFNGYTLMNRNLGAQANDNSTTDKILASYGLYYQWGRKDPFIGPNTYQGSEGSGASMYSGSGSRVYLKMTESSAETGTMEYAIRNPLVFITGVADTDNDWLWSGRSDGLWSADDNVADKSVNDPCPYGWRVAPSGAFADLRIVGTPAVGDEAKYGWTLTDGSAESFFLGAGRRRYDNGKILNIYNPLPKVRSDAMEAQPWEGLYWTTAVSGTQAAALHFWFEKLDTSAGIDDSAPYARANGLQVRCVKQKGK
;
A
#
# COMPACT_ATOMS: atom_id res chain seq x y z
N MET A 1 6.27 40.57 3.69
CA MET A 1 6.02 39.63 4.80
C MET A 1 5.97 38.25 4.19
N LYS A 2 7.08 37.51 4.30
CA LYS A 2 7.21 36.14 3.79
C LYS A 2 7.00 35.23 5.00
N GLY A 3 5.89 34.49 5.02
CA GLY A 3 5.62 33.48 6.03
C GLY A 3 6.64 32.36 5.89
N PHE A 4 7.55 32.25 6.85
CA PHE A 4 8.40 31.07 7.02
C PHE A 4 7.50 29.96 7.57
N VAL A 5 7.03 29.07 6.70
CA VAL A 5 6.49 27.78 7.13
C VAL A 5 7.67 26.99 7.71
N ARG A 6 7.71 26.86 9.04
CA ARG A 6 8.65 25.95 9.69
C ARG A 6 8.19 24.53 9.40
N LEU A 7 8.90 23.87 8.50
CA LEU A 7 8.83 22.44 8.26
C LEU A 7 9.07 21.71 9.60
N MET A 8 8.02 21.15 10.20
CA MET A 8 8.18 20.17 11.26
C MET A 8 8.58 18.85 10.60
N ALA A 9 9.88 18.60 10.52
CA ALA A 9 10.37 17.25 10.36
C ALA A 9 9.93 16.47 11.60
N VAL A 10 8.91 15.60 11.45
CA VAL A 10 8.59 14.57 12.43
C VAL A 10 9.79 13.63 12.44
N VAL A 11 10.75 13.91 13.32
CA VAL A 11 11.79 12.95 13.66
C VAL A 11 11.11 11.91 14.51
N VAL A 12 10.62 10.84 13.87
CA VAL A 12 10.36 9.59 14.56
C VAL A 12 11.73 9.12 15.05
N THR A 13 12.09 9.48 16.28
CA THR A 13 13.20 8.83 16.97
C THR A 13 12.78 7.38 17.17
N ALA A 14 13.17 6.53 16.22
CA ALA A 14 13.29 5.11 16.48
C ALA A 14 14.06 4.98 17.79
N ALA A 15 13.47 4.29 18.77
CA ALA A 15 14.16 3.96 20.01
C ALA A 15 15.41 3.17 19.63
N ALA A 16 16.55 3.86 19.56
CA ALA A 16 17.84 3.24 19.30
C ALA A 16 18.21 2.47 20.57
N PHE A 17 17.94 1.17 20.55
CA PHE A 17 18.41 0.26 21.59
C PHE A 17 19.94 0.20 21.54
N ALA A 18 20.61 1.00 22.38
CA ALA A 18 21.99 0.75 22.74
C ALA A 18 22.03 -0.50 23.64
N VAL A 19 22.11 -1.69 23.03
CA VAL A 19 22.40 -2.94 23.73
C VAL A 19 23.87 -2.92 24.14
N ALA A 20 24.16 -2.27 25.27
CA ALA A 20 25.41 -2.51 25.98
C ALA A 20 25.23 -3.79 26.80
N CYS A 21 25.97 -4.85 26.46
CA CYS A 21 26.02 -6.10 27.20
C CYS A 21 26.52 -5.87 28.64
N SER A 22 25.64 -5.91 29.63
CA SER A 22 25.98 -6.32 31.00
C SER A 22 24.80 -7.08 31.60
N LYS A 23 25.11 -8.10 32.40
CA LYS A 23 24.22 -9.22 32.73
C LYS A 23 23.11 -8.98 33.76
N ASP A 24 22.93 -7.75 34.25
CA ASP A 24 21.78 -7.36 35.07
C ASP A 24 21.58 -5.85 34.89
N LYS A 25 20.88 -5.45 33.83
CA LYS A 25 20.54 -4.04 33.62
C LYS A 25 19.12 -3.81 34.09
N ASP A 26 19.01 -2.99 35.12
CA ASP A 26 17.76 -2.33 35.49
C ASP A 26 17.16 -1.71 34.21
N SER A 27 16.05 -2.29 33.75
CA SER A 27 15.38 -1.93 32.50
C SER A 27 13.91 -1.78 32.79
N GLY A 28 13.29 -0.81 32.13
CA GLY A 28 11.87 -0.55 32.26
C GLY A 28 11.24 -0.41 30.88
N LYS A 29 9.92 -0.59 30.82
CA LYS A 29 9.13 -0.47 29.60
C LYS A 29 7.87 0.34 29.90
N ILE A 30 7.54 1.25 28.99
CA ILE A 30 6.25 1.93 28.94
C ILE A 30 5.64 1.60 27.59
N THR A 31 4.37 1.25 27.57
CA THR A 31 3.60 0.99 26.35
C THR A 31 2.29 1.72 26.50
N LEU A 32 2.07 2.71 25.63
CA LEU A 32 0.79 3.41 25.58
C LEU A 32 -0.23 2.48 24.94
N ASP A 33 -1.46 2.52 25.44
CA ASP A 33 -2.56 1.73 24.88
C ASP A 33 -2.92 2.21 23.47
N SER A 34 -2.66 3.50 23.19
CA SER A 34 -2.74 4.08 21.86
C SER A 34 -1.52 4.99 21.58
N PRO A 35 -0.94 4.97 20.36
CA PRO A 35 0.18 5.82 19.99
C PRO A 35 -0.21 7.27 19.69
N ALA A 36 -1.50 7.57 19.51
CA ALA A 36 -1.99 8.88 19.13
C ALA A 36 -3.38 9.21 19.71
N VAL A 37 -3.67 10.50 19.83
CA VAL A 37 -5.02 11.01 20.08
C VAL A 37 -5.41 11.97 18.97
N PHE A 38 -6.60 11.76 18.41
CA PHE A 38 -7.18 12.64 17.39
C PHE A 38 -8.42 13.35 17.94
N PHE A 39 -8.42 14.68 17.88
CA PHE A 39 -9.50 15.54 18.32
C PHE A 39 -10.30 16.04 17.13
N ALA A 40 -11.63 15.87 17.17
CA ALA A 40 -12.52 16.42 16.15
C ALA A 40 -12.58 17.96 16.17
N GLN A 41 -12.30 18.59 17.32
CA GLN A 41 -12.36 20.04 17.49
C GLN A 41 -11.36 20.56 18.53
N ALA A 42 -11.04 21.84 18.43
CA ALA A 42 -10.20 22.56 19.38
C ALA A 42 -10.79 22.54 20.82
N GLY A 43 -9.93 22.65 21.83
CA GLY A 43 -10.31 22.65 23.24
C GLY A 43 -10.70 21.28 23.83
N GLY A 44 -10.74 20.23 23.00
CA GLY A 44 -11.03 18.86 23.44
C GLY A 44 -10.00 18.32 24.43
N SER A 45 -10.40 17.34 25.24
CA SER A 45 -9.52 16.61 26.15
C SER A 45 -9.66 15.11 25.92
N ALA A 46 -8.57 14.38 26.09
CA ALA A 46 -8.54 12.93 25.94
C ALA A 46 -7.59 12.32 26.95
N THR A 47 -7.82 11.05 27.25
CA THR A 47 -7.03 10.26 28.18
C THR A 47 -6.63 8.96 27.51
N VAL A 48 -5.34 8.64 27.54
CA VAL A 48 -4.76 7.40 27.02
C VAL A 48 -4.24 6.60 28.20
N GLY A 49 -4.59 5.32 28.25
CA GLY A 49 -4.01 4.38 29.22
C GLY A 49 -2.60 3.97 28.82
N PHE A 50 -1.84 3.44 29.78
CA PHE A 50 -0.55 2.84 29.48
C PHE A 50 -0.24 1.69 30.42
N THR A 51 0.58 0.76 29.95
CA THR A 51 1.23 -0.25 30.79
C THR A 51 2.66 0.17 31.09
N ALA A 52 3.05 0.14 32.37
CA ALA A 52 4.41 0.40 32.82
C ALA A 52 4.99 -0.79 33.58
N GLN A 53 6.23 -1.16 33.23
CA GLN A 53 6.98 -2.24 33.86
C GLN A 53 8.28 -1.69 34.45
N ASN A 54 8.48 -1.89 35.76
CA ASN A 54 9.64 -1.43 36.51
C ASN A 54 9.88 0.10 36.39
N ILE A 55 8.83 0.90 36.44
CA ILE A 55 8.89 2.37 36.36
C ILE A 55 8.59 2.98 37.73
N LYS A 56 9.46 3.87 38.20
CA LYS A 56 9.31 4.60 39.46
C LYS A 56 8.68 5.98 39.26
N THR A 57 9.06 6.67 38.20
CA THR A 57 8.54 8.01 37.87
C THR A 57 8.26 8.10 36.38
N LEU A 58 7.30 8.94 36.01
CA LEU A 58 6.98 9.32 34.65
C LEU A 58 6.46 10.76 34.64
N SER A 59 6.97 11.58 33.74
CA SER A 59 6.54 12.98 33.58
C SER A 59 6.65 13.41 32.13
N ALA A 60 5.79 14.34 31.71
CA ALA A 60 5.93 15.03 30.44
C ALA A 60 7.21 15.88 30.42
N THR A 61 7.96 15.81 29.34
CA THR A 61 9.21 16.57 29.14
C THR A 61 9.17 17.49 27.92
N SER A 62 8.24 17.26 26.99
CA SER A 62 7.93 18.19 25.92
C SER A 62 6.45 18.14 25.55
N LYS A 63 5.96 19.21 24.94
CA LYS A 63 4.62 19.32 24.38
C LYS A 63 4.62 20.10 23.06
N PRO A 64 3.57 19.97 22.23
CA PRO A 64 3.40 20.83 21.06
C PRO A 64 3.15 22.29 21.48
N THR A 65 3.52 23.23 20.61
CA THR A 65 3.35 24.67 20.88
C THR A 65 1.88 25.04 21.08
N GLY A 66 1.59 25.75 22.17
CA GLY A 66 0.23 26.20 22.53
C GLY A 66 -0.65 25.15 23.21
N TRP A 67 -0.20 23.91 23.38
CA TRP A 67 -0.96 22.88 24.10
C TRP A 67 -0.82 23.00 25.62
N ASP A 68 -1.80 22.50 26.37
CA ASP A 68 -1.72 22.39 27.83
C ASP A 68 -0.67 21.36 28.25
N GLU A 69 -0.15 21.47 29.48
CA GLU A 69 0.73 20.43 30.04
C GLU A 69 -0.02 19.11 30.16
N ALA A 70 0.60 18.01 29.73
CA ALA A 70 0.00 16.69 29.88
C ALA A 70 -0.03 16.27 31.36
N VAL A 71 -1.17 15.73 31.80
CA VAL A 71 -1.35 15.23 33.16
C VAL A 71 -1.04 13.74 33.17
N VAL A 72 0.03 13.36 33.87
CA VAL A 72 0.44 11.96 34.03
C VAL A 72 -0.06 11.46 35.39
N ASP A 73 -0.94 10.47 35.40
CA ASP A 73 -1.32 9.72 36.58
C ASP A 73 -0.68 8.33 36.53
N LEU A 74 0.45 8.19 37.24
CA LEU A 74 1.18 6.93 37.30
C LEU A 74 0.43 5.84 38.08
N ALA A 75 -0.39 6.21 39.06
CA ALA A 75 -1.12 5.25 39.88
C ALA A 75 -2.36 4.70 39.14
N GLY A 76 -3.07 5.58 38.43
CA GLY A 76 -4.17 5.22 37.53
C GLY A 76 -3.70 4.70 36.17
N ALA A 77 -2.41 4.79 35.86
CA ALA A 77 -1.80 4.41 34.59
C ALA A 77 -2.41 5.12 33.38
N THR A 78 -2.58 6.44 33.48
CA THR A 78 -3.16 7.27 32.42
C THR A 78 -2.38 8.54 32.12
N ILE A 79 -2.48 9.01 30.88
CA ILE A 79 -1.97 10.30 30.41
C ILE A 79 -3.14 11.07 29.83
N SER A 80 -3.39 12.28 30.34
CA SER A 80 -4.43 13.18 29.81
C SER A 80 -3.81 14.36 29.09
N VAL A 81 -4.31 14.66 27.89
CA VAL A 81 -3.87 15.78 27.06
C VAL A 81 -5.08 16.62 26.64
N LYS A 82 -4.86 17.93 26.48
CA LYS A 82 -5.89 18.88 26.08
C LYS A 82 -5.43 19.74 24.91
N ALA A 83 -6.27 19.75 23.88
CA ALA A 83 -6.05 20.50 22.65
C ALA A 83 -6.18 22.02 22.89
N PRO A 84 -5.41 22.85 22.16
CA PRO A 84 -5.50 24.31 22.23
C PRO A 84 -6.87 24.83 21.79
N SER A 85 -7.18 26.09 22.12
CA SER A 85 -8.42 26.73 21.69
C SER A 85 -8.41 27.06 20.19
N ALA A 86 -9.58 27.28 19.60
CA ALA A 86 -9.66 27.70 18.20
C ALA A 86 -9.00 29.07 17.97
N GLU A 87 -9.12 29.97 18.95
CA GLU A 87 -8.51 31.31 18.92
C GLU A 87 -6.98 31.23 18.83
N ASP A 88 -6.34 30.40 19.67
CA ASP A 88 -4.88 30.24 19.67
C ASP A 88 -4.37 29.63 18.35
N ILE A 89 -5.16 28.77 17.70
CA ILE A 89 -4.81 28.20 16.40
C ILE A 89 -4.94 29.25 15.29
N GLU A 90 -6.02 30.03 15.30
CA GLU A 90 -6.28 31.07 14.30
C GLU A 90 -5.29 32.24 14.40
N SER A 91 -4.86 32.60 15.62
CA SER A 91 -3.83 33.62 15.85
C SER A 91 -2.42 33.14 15.51
N GLY A 92 -2.21 31.81 15.40
CA GLY A 92 -0.92 31.18 15.18
C GLY A 92 -0.08 30.97 16.43
N ASP A 93 -0.66 31.16 17.62
CA ASP A 93 -0.03 30.93 18.92
C ASP A 93 0.05 29.43 19.28
N ALA A 94 -0.78 28.61 18.64
CA ALA A 94 -0.79 27.16 18.80
C ALA A 94 -0.68 26.40 17.47
N VAL A 95 -0.07 25.21 17.52
CA VAL A 95 -0.05 24.26 16.40
C VAL A 95 -1.21 23.27 16.51
N LYS A 96 -1.75 22.83 15.37
CA LYS A 96 -2.85 21.85 15.33
C LYS A 96 -2.42 20.43 15.72
N THR A 97 -1.16 20.08 15.50
CA THR A 97 -0.63 18.73 15.68
C THR A 97 0.77 18.76 16.30
N GLY A 98 1.16 17.67 16.95
CA GLY A 98 2.52 17.46 17.43
C GLY A 98 2.61 16.32 18.44
N SER A 99 3.82 16.13 18.99
CA SER A 99 4.07 15.05 19.94
C SER A 99 4.38 15.56 21.34
N PHE A 100 3.80 14.89 22.33
CA PHE A 100 4.25 14.93 23.71
C PHE A 100 5.35 13.89 23.90
N SER A 101 6.44 14.29 24.56
CA SER A 101 7.47 13.36 25.01
C SER A 101 7.35 13.16 26.51
N PHE A 102 7.51 11.91 26.95
CA PHE A 102 7.49 11.54 28.35
C PHE A 102 8.79 10.85 28.70
N THR A 103 9.34 11.23 29.84
CA THR A 103 10.53 10.59 30.40
C THR A 103 10.17 9.98 31.73
N GLY A 104 10.49 8.70 31.87
CA GLY A 104 10.39 7.97 33.12
C GLY A 104 11.73 7.38 33.54
N TYR A 105 11.80 6.98 34.80
CA TYR A 105 12.98 6.34 35.37
C TYR A 105 12.58 5.06 36.11
N THR A 106 13.38 4.03 35.94
CA THR A 106 13.33 2.83 36.77
C THR A 106 13.83 3.12 38.20
N PRO A 107 13.58 2.24 39.18
CA PRO A 107 14.11 2.41 40.54
C PRO A 107 15.63 2.56 40.62
N GLY A 108 16.40 1.91 39.73
CA GLY A 108 17.86 2.05 39.64
C GLY A 108 18.34 3.18 38.73
N GLY A 109 17.44 4.02 38.20
CA GLY A 109 17.77 5.26 37.50
C GLY A 109 17.98 5.15 35.99
N THR A 110 17.69 4.00 35.38
CA THR A 110 17.65 3.85 33.91
C THR A 110 16.51 4.68 33.33
N LEU A 111 16.81 5.44 32.28
CA LEU A 111 15.85 6.28 31.58
C LEU A 111 14.99 5.44 30.62
N VAL A 112 13.70 5.71 30.60
CA VAL A 112 12.70 5.15 29.67
C VAL A 112 11.93 6.30 29.04
N SER A 113 11.63 6.22 27.75
CA SER A 113 10.89 7.26 27.02
C SER A 113 9.64 6.71 26.36
N ALA A 114 8.60 7.55 26.28
CA ALA A 114 7.40 7.31 25.48
C ALA A 114 7.02 8.60 24.74
N THR A 115 6.33 8.44 23.62
CA THR A 115 5.86 9.56 22.79
C THR A 115 4.39 9.36 22.48
N LEU A 116 3.57 10.39 22.69
CA LEU A 116 2.16 10.40 22.30
C LEU A 116 1.97 11.48 21.25
N PHE A 117 1.49 11.11 20.06
CA PHE A 117 1.04 12.10 19.08
C PHE A 117 -0.34 12.63 19.47
N ALA A 118 -0.56 13.92 19.27
CA ALA A 118 -1.86 14.53 19.46
C ALA A 118 -2.14 15.50 18.31
N GLY A 119 -3.36 15.46 17.79
CA GLY A 119 -3.74 16.31 16.67
C GLY A 119 -5.21 16.67 16.65
N ILE A 120 -5.52 17.93 16.35
CA ILE A 120 -6.86 18.34 15.94
C ILE A 120 -6.96 18.09 14.44
N VAL A 121 -7.42 16.89 14.08
CA VAL A 121 -7.42 16.38 12.70
C VAL A 121 -8.75 15.74 12.38
N THR A 122 -9.10 15.76 11.09
CA THR A 122 -10.27 15.04 10.60
C THR A 122 -10.08 13.55 10.86
N THR A 123 -11.13 12.90 11.37
CA THR A 123 -11.24 11.44 11.37
C THR A 123 -12.26 11.03 10.31
N LYS A 124 -11.82 10.26 9.32
CA LYS A 124 -12.67 9.74 8.25
C LYS A 124 -12.91 8.25 8.46
N ASP A 125 -14.15 7.92 8.80
CA ASP A 125 -14.57 6.54 9.00
C ASP A 125 -15.08 5.95 7.68
N ILE A 126 -14.31 5.03 7.11
CA ILE A 126 -14.64 4.29 5.89
C ILE A 126 -14.86 2.81 6.19
N SER A 127 -15.15 2.45 7.45
CA SER A 127 -15.35 1.06 7.87
C SER A 127 -16.55 0.36 7.22
N ALA A 128 -17.49 1.11 6.66
CA ALA A 128 -18.60 0.56 5.88
C ALA A 128 -18.16 0.04 4.49
N GLU A 129 -17.02 0.51 3.97
CA GLU A 129 -16.52 0.22 2.62
C GLU A 129 -15.62 -1.02 2.59
N VAL A 130 -16.10 -2.15 3.11
CA VAL A 130 -15.27 -3.35 3.29
C VAL A 130 -14.67 -3.85 1.97
N ALA A 131 -13.34 -3.82 1.86
CA ALA A 131 -12.57 -4.23 0.69
C ALA A 131 -11.15 -4.67 1.11
N ASN A 132 -10.34 -5.15 0.14
CA ASN A 132 -8.93 -5.47 0.38
C ASN A 132 -7.99 -4.29 0.11
N SER A 133 -8.48 -3.24 -0.52
CA SER A 133 -7.75 -2.00 -0.79
C SER A 133 -8.62 -0.79 -0.45
N TYR A 134 -8.01 0.26 0.07
CA TYR A 134 -8.66 1.52 0.41
C TYR A 134 -7.92 2.67 -0.25
N ILE A 135 -8.66 3.50 -0.99
CA ILE A 135 -8.16 4.78 -1.51
C ILE A 135 -8.36 5.83 -0.44
N VAL A 136 -7.30 6.55 -0.09
CA VAL A 136 -7.34 7.67 0.85
C VAL A 136 -6.71 8.90 0.21
N SER A 137 -7.32 10.08 0.39
CA SER A 137 -6.99 11.26 -0.42
C SER A 137 -6.90 12.58 0.34
N GLU A 138 -7.37 12.63 1.58
CA GLU A 138 -7.31 13.82 2.43
C GLU A 138 -5.99 13.84 3.23
N PRO A 139 -5.22 14.95 3.16
CA PRO A 139 -4.03 15.12 4.00
C PRO A 139 -4.41 15.29 5.47
N GLU A 140 -3.43 15.08 6.35
CA GLU A 140 -3.55 15.30 7.80
C GLU A 140 -4.81 14.64 8.38
N THR A 141 -5.09 13.40 7.98
CA THR A 141 -6.35 12.71 8.28
C THR A 141 -6.08 11.38 8.96
N ASN A 142 -6.84 11.10 10.01
CA ASN A 142 -6.94 9.78 10.61
C ASN A 142 -8.05 8.99 9.90
N TYR A 143 -7.75 7.80 9.41
CA TYR A 143 -8.68 6.93 8.72
C TYR A 143 -9.03 5.73 9.58
N LEU A 144 -10.30 5.32 9.54
CA LEU A 144 -10.77 4.11 10.21
C LEU A 144 -11.30 3.11 9.17
N ILE A 145 -10.81 1.87 9.20
CA ILE A 145 -11.34 0.74 8.41
C ILE A 145 -11.83 -0.37 9.35
N ASP A 146 -12.81 -1.17 8.91
CA ASP A 146 -13.23 -2.37 9.65
C ASP A 146 -12.10 -3.39 9.60
N ALA A 147 -11.57 -3.74 10.77
CA ALA A 147 -10.51 -4.74 10.91
C ALA A 147 -11.02 -6.06 11.50
N THR A 148 -12.34 -6.21 11.66
CA THR A 148 -13.00 -7.43 12.14
C THR A 148 -13.56 -8.28 11.01
N ARG A 149 -13.41 -7.86 9.75
CA ARG A 149 -13.98 -8.57 8.59
C ARG A 149 -13.05 -8.60 7.38
N LYS A 150 -13.13 -9.69 6.62
CA LYS A 150 -12.60 -9.75 5.25
C LYS A 150 -13.56 -9.07 4.28
N SER A 151 -13.13 -8.91 3.02
CA SER A 151 -13.92 -8.27 1.96
C SER A 151 -15.25 -8.97 1.63
N ASP A 152 -15.40 -10.25 1.97
CA ASP A 152 -16.66 -11.01 1.83
C ASP A 152 -17.55 -10.95 3.09
N GLY A 153 -17.15 -10.20 4.12
CA GLY A 153 -17.85 -10.06 5.39
C GLY A 153 -17.55 -11.17 6.41
N SER A 154 -16.72 -12.17 6.08
CA SER A 154 -16.31 -13.17 7.05
C SER A 154 -15.50 -12.56 8.20
N LEU A 155 -15.74 -13.05 9.41
CA LEU A 155 -15.17 -12.45 10.63
C LEU A 155 -13.67 -12.76 10.80
N LEU A 156 -12.96 -11.80 11.39
CA LEU A 156 -11.56 -11.86 11.80
C LEU A 156 -11.47 -11.67 13.31
N ALA A 157 -10.70 -12.52 13.98
CA ALA A 157 -10.38 -12.40 15.39
C ALA A 157 -9.14 -11.49 15.59
N THR A 158 -9.25 -10.26 15.12
CA THR A 158 -8.16 -9.28 15.19
C THR A 158 -7.95 -8.82 16.63
N SER A 159 -6.71 -8.91 17.10
CA SER A 159 -6.25 -8.44 18.40
C SER A 159 -5.51 -7.11 18.28
N TYR A 160 -4.72 -6.92 17.22
CA TYR A 160 -4.05 -5.65 16.93
C TYR A 160 -3.75 -5.54 15.42
N VAL A 161 -3.33 -4.36 15.00
CA VAL A 161 -2.85 -4.11 13.63
C VAL A 161 -1.43 -3.55 13.62
N ASP A 162 -0.69 -3.82 12.55
CA ASP A 162 0.62 -3.21 12.32
C ASP A 162 0.92 -3.09 10.82
N VAL A 163 1.80 -2.16 10.45
CA VAL A 163 2.25 -1.96 9.08
C VAL A 163 3.24 -3.05 8.71
N VAL A 164 2.81 -3.95 7.82
CA VAL A 164 3.65 -5.00 7.22
C VAL A 164 4.75 -4.37 6.36
N TRP A 165 4.35 -3.46 5.46
CA TRP A 165 5.28 -2.67 4.67
C TRP A 165 4.65 -1.36 4.19
N GLN A 166 5.50 -0.37 3.92
CA GLN A 166 5.13 0.92 3.34
C GLN A 166 6.22 1.46 2.40
N THR A 167 5.83 2.31 1.44
CA THR A 167 6.73 2.87 0.41
C THR A 167 7.76 3.85 0.95
N ALA A 168 7.46 4.54 2.05
CA ALA A 168 8.36 5.45 2.72
C ALA A 168 8.28 5.27 4.24
N SER A 169 9.40 5.47 4.93
CA SER A 169 9.42 5.44 6.39
C SER A 169 8.53 6.56 6.96
N GLY A 170 7.70 6.22 7.96
CA GLY A 170 6.73 7.15 8.55
C GLY A 170 5.69 7.64 7.54
N PHE A 171 5.30 6.81 6.58
CA PHE A 171 4.21 7.13 5.65
C PHE A 171 2.85 6.93 6.33
N VAL A 172 2.53 5.69 6.69
CA VAL A 172 1.48 5.36 7.66
C VAL A 172 2.04 5.59 9.06
N GLN A 173 1.32 6.35 9.85
CA GLN A 173 1.70 6.66 11.23
C GLN A 173 0.56 6.28 12.18
N TYR A 174 0.92 5.99 13.43
CA TYR A 174 -0.03 5.79 14.52
C TYR A 174 -1.11 4.73 14.20
N ALA A 175 -0.70 3.63 13.55
CA ALA A 175 -1.58 2.50 13.34
C ALA A 175 -2.00 1.92 14.69
N ASP A 176 -3.30 1.72 14.87
CA ASP A 176 -3.88 1.26 16.14
C ASP A 176 -5.17 0.46 15.88
N PHE A 177 -5.59 -0.35 16.86
CA PHE A 177 -6.82 -1.13 16.78
C PHE A 177 -7.67 -0.93 18.03
N GLU A 178 -8.81 -0.28 17.84
CA GLU A 178 -9.77 0.00 18.91
C GLU A 178 -11.19 -0.14 18.37
N ASP A 179 -12.10 -0.69 19.18
CA ASP A 179 -13.52 -0.86 18.85
C ASP A 179 -13.79 -1.54 17.49
N GLY A 180 -12.96 -2.52 17.13
CA GLY A 180 -13.08 -3.28 15.89
C GLY A 180 -12.57 -2.54 14.64
N LYS A 181 -11.98 -1.36 14.80
CA LYS A 181 -11.47 -0.54 13.69
C LYS A 181 -9.96 -0.44 13.74
N ALA A 182 -9.32 -0.60 12.59
CA ALA A 182 -7.95 -0.16 12.42
C ALA A 182 -7.94 1.34 12.16
N SER A 183 -7.31 2.08 13.05
CA SER A 183 -7.02 3.51 12.92
C SER A 183 -5.64 3.70 12.30
N PHE A 184 -5.47 4.66 11.40
CA PHE A 184 -4.16 5.03 10.89
C PHE A 184 -4.14 6.46 10.32
N TYR A 185 -3.00 7.14 10.47
CA TYR A 185 -2.83 8.53 10.06
C TYR A 185 -1.97 8.65 8.80
N ILE A 186 -2.42 9.49 7.86
CA ILE A 186 -1.65 9.94 6.70
C ILE A 186 -1.49 11.46 6.75
N GLY A 187 -0.25 11.93 6.70
CA GLY A 187 0.07 13.36 6.71
C GLY A 187 -0.02 14.01 5.32
N ALA A 188 0.22 15.31 5.28
CA ALA A 188 0.34 16.05 4.04
C ALA A 188 1.66 15.78 3.30
N ASP A 189 1.66 16.08 2.00
CA ASP A 189 2.86 16.13 1.18
C ASP A 189 3.82 17.21 1.70
N SER A 190 5.11 16.94 1.64
CA SER A 190 6.13 17.84 2.20
C SER A 190 6.31 19.13 1.39
N ASP A 191 6.01 19.09 0.10
CA ASP A 191 6.14 20.22 -0.82
C ASP A 191 4.81 20.98 -0.97
N ASP A 192 3.68 20.31 -0.76
CA ASP A 192 2.34 20.89 -0.81
C ASP A 192 1.43 20.38 0.32
N ALA A 193 1.31 21.18 1.39
CA ALA A 193 0.50 20.84 2.55
C ALA A 193 -1.01 20.67 2.27
N THR A 194 -1.49 21.07 1.08
CA THR A 194 -2.89 20.88 0.66
C THR A 194 -3.14 19.51 0.03
N LYS A 195 -2.08 18.74 -0.24
CA LYS A 195 -2.15 17.41 -0.84
C LYS A 195 -1.76 16.35 0.17
N ILE A 196 -2.40 15.19 0.06
CA ILE A 196 -2.00 14.01 0.83
C ILE A 196 -0.59 13.57 0.43
N LYS A 197 0.19 13.12 1.42
CA LYS A 197 1.44 12.40 1.14
C LYS A 197 1.09 11.13 0.37
N GLN A 198 1.57 11.02 -0.87
CA GLN A 198 1.23 9.87 -1.71
C GLN A 198 2.08 8.65 -1.38
N GLY A 199 1.50 7.45 -1.51
CA GLY A 199 2.22 6.22 -1.22
C GLY A 199 1.34 5.00 -1.14
N ASN A 200 1.98 3.86 -0.88
CA ASN A 200 1.31 2.60 -0.66
C ASN A 200 1.78 1.99 0.66
N ALA A 201 0.87 1.30 1.34
CA ALA A 201 1.18 0.49 2.50
C ALA A 201 0.32 -0.76 2.55
N VAL A 202 0.77 -1.75 3.30
CA VAL A 202 -0.01 -2.90 3.71
C VAL A 202 -0.10 -2.91 5.23
N ILE A 203 -1.32 -2.82 5.75
CA ILE A 203 -1.61 -2.97 7.18
C ILE A 203 -2.10 -4.41 7.40
N GLY A 204 -1.49 -5.12 8.33
CA GLY A 204 -1.86 -6.48 8.72
C GLY A 204 -2.72 -6.49 9.97
N ALA A 205 -3.71 -7.38 10.02
CA ALA A 205 -4.40 -7.78 11.24
C ALA A 205 -3.75 -9.01 11.84
N TYR A 206 -3.51 -8.96 13.14
CA TYR A 206 -2.88 -10.03 13.91
C TYR A 206 -3.84 -10.55 14.98
N ASN A 207 -3.85 -11.86 15.20
CA ASN A 207 -4.61 -12.47 16.30
C ASN A 207 -3.85 -12.36 17.64
N ALA A 208 -4.42 -12.93 18.69
CA ALA A 208 -3.82 -12.92 20.03
C ALA A 208 -2.53 -13.77 20.16
N ASP A 209 -2.23 -14.60 19.16
CA ASP A 209 -1.03 -15.45 19.07
C ASP A 209 0.06 -14.82 18.19
N ASP A 210 -0.06 -13.51 17.88
CA ASP A 210 0.83 -12.74 17.00
C ASP A 210 0.89 -13.25 15.54
N GLU A 211 -0.11 -14.03 15.11
CA GLU A 211 -0.20 -14.50 13.72
C GLU A 211 -0.93 -13.48 12.85
N LEU A 212 -0.35 -13.15 11.70
CA LEU A 212 -1.01 -12.33 10.69
C LEU A 212 -2.15 -13.12 10.05
N ILE A 213 -3.39 -12.69 10.25
CA ILE A 213 -4.60 -13.39 9.80
C ILE A 213 -5.28 -12.75 8.59
N TRP A 214 -4.99 -11.47 8.32
CA TRP A 214 -5.43 -10.75 7.13
C TRP A 214 -4.58 -9.50 6.91
N SER A 215 -4.76 -8.84 5.77
CA SER A 215 -4.10 -7.57 5.50
C SER A 215 -4.84 -6.77 4.43
N TRP A 216 -4.65 -5.45 4.46
CA TRP A 216 -5.28 -4.48 3.57
C TRP A 216 -4.24 -3.59 2.93
N HIS A 217 -4.43 -3.29 1.64
CA HIS A 217 -3.66 -2.29 0.91
C HIS A 217 -4.23 -0.90 1.16
N ILE A 218 -3.39 0.03 1.60
CA ILE A 218 -3.72 1.46 1.68
C ILE A 218 -3.05 2.17 0.50
N TRP A 219 -3.86 2.79 -0.35
CA TRP A 219 -3.42 3.61 -1.49
C TRP A 219 -3.70 5.07 -1.20
N ALA A 220 -2.68 5.81 -0.71
CA ALA A 220 -2.80 7.25 -0.52
C ALA A 220 -2.47 7.98 -1.82
N THR A 221 -3.44 8.71 -2.36
CA THR A 221 -3.31 9.36 -3.66
C THR A 221 -4.27 10.54 -3.80
N ASP A 222 -3.91 11.49 -4.67
CA ASP A 222 -4.78 12.60 -5.08
C ASP A 222 -5.78 12.17 -6.17
N TYR A 223 -5.69 10.92 -6.59
CA TYR A 223 -6.60 10.30 -7.54
C TYR A 223 -7.93 9.96 -6.88
N ASP A 224 -9.00 10.43 -7.51
CA ASP A 224 -10.37 10.00 -7.23
C ASP A 224 -10.93 9.31 -8.49
N PRO A 225 -11.26 8.02 -8.43
CA PRO A 225 -11.82 7.31 -9.58
C PRO A 225 -13.25 7.73 -9.91
N ASP A 226 -13.97 8.43 -9.02
CA ASP A 226 -15.32 8.94 -9.31
C ASP A 226 -15.31 10.41 -9.79
N ALA A 227 -14.15 11.08 -9.80
CA ALA A 227 -13.99 12.42 -10.34
C ALA A 227 -13.91 12.43 -11.89
N GLU A 228 -14.14 13.59 -12.49
CA GLU A 228 -14.03 13.78 -13.94
C GLU A 228 -12.62 13.42 -14.44
N GLY A 229 -12.56 12.60 -15.50
CA GLY A 229 -11.31 12.08 -16.04
C GLY A 229 -10.66 10.98 -15.18
N GLY A 230 -11.31 10.56 -14.08
CA GLY A 230 -10.85 9.46 -13.23
C GLY A 230 -10.97 8.08 -13.87
N THR A 231 -11.83 7.94 -14.88
CA THR A 231 -12.15 6.69 -15.55
C THR A 231 -12.09 6.77 -17.06
N VAL A 232 -12.08 5.61 -17.71
CA VAL A 232 -12.32 5.43 -19.14
C VAL A 232 -13.36 4.32 -19.32
N ASP A 233 -14.29 4.51 -20.27
CA ASP A 233 -15.25 3.46 -20.64
C ASP A 233 -14.73 2.73 -21.88
N PHE A 234 -14.42 1.43 -21.74
CA PHE A 234 -14.07 0.54 -22.85
C PHE A 234 -15.02 -0.65 -22.89
N ASN A 235 -15.53 -0.98 -24.07
CA ASN A 235 -16.33 -2.19 -24.30
C ASN A 235 -17.51 -2.37 -23.32
N GLY A 236 -18.09 -1.26 -22.84
CA GLY A 236 -19.17 -1.27 -21.85
C GLY A 236 -18.73 -1.54 -20.40
N TYR A 237 -17.45 -1.34 -20.09
CA TYR A 237 -16.85 -1.38 -18.75
C TYR A 237 -16.24 -0.03 -18.41
N THR A 238 -16.46 0.44 -17.18
CA THR A 238 -15.82 1.64 -16.65
C THR A 238 -14.55 1.26 -15.91
N LEU A 239 -13.38 1.55 -16.47
CA LEU A 239 -12.07 1.28 -15.89
C LEU A 239 -11.55 2.51 -15.15
N MET A 240 -10.82 2.28 -14.06
CA MET A 240 -9.90 3.29 -13.54
C MET A 240 -8.91 3.72 -14.64
N ASN A 241 -8.56 5.00 -14.70
CA ASN A 241 -7.61 5.49 -15.70
C ASN A 241 -6.16 5.05 -15.43
N ARG A 242 -5.86 4.48 -14.26
CA ARG A 242 -4.51 4.13 -13.82
C ARG A 242 -4.46 2.80 -13.09
N ASN A 243 -3.23 2.32 -12.88
CA ASN A 243 -2.98 1.03 -12.25
C ASN A 243 -3.20 1.13 -10.74
N LEU A 244 -3.64 0.03 -10.13
CA LEU A 244 -3.85 -0.03 -8.68
C LEU A 244 -2.53 0.24 -7.94
N GLY A 245 -2.55 1.24 -7.06
CA GLY A 245 -1.37 1.70 -6.31
C GLY A 245 -0.44 2.65 -7.08
N ALA A 246 -0.80 3.09 -8.30
CA ALA A 246 -0.03 4.08 -9.04
C ALA A 246 -0.22 5.49 -8.46
N GLN A 247 0.83 6.29 -8.46
CA GLN A 247 0.79 7.69 -8.03
C GLN A 247 0.58 8.65 -9.21
N ALA A 248 0.73 8.17 -10.45
CA ALA A 248 0.51 8.94 -11.67
C ALA A 248 -0.16 8.10 -12.77
N ASN A 249 -0.53 8.78 -13.86
CA ASN A 249 -0.92 8.18 -15.13
C ASN A 249 -0.31 8.99 -16.28
N ASP A 250 1.01 9.09 -16.27
CA ASP A 250 1.76 10.07 -17.05
C ASP A 250 3.13 9.48 -17.40
N ASN A 251 3.61 9.74 -18.61
CA ASN A 251 4.92 9.33 -19.11
C ASN A 251 5.81 10.50 -19.57
N SER A 252 5.46 11.74 -19.21
CA SER A 252 6.18 12.96 -19.59
C SER A 252 7.60 13.03 -19.05
N THR A 253 7.88 12.36 -17.92
CA THR A 253 9.21 12.25 -17.31
C THR A 253 9.46 10.83 -16.83
N THR A 254 10.73 10.47 -16.60
CA THR A 254 11.10 9.16 -16.03
C THR A 254 10.49 8.90 -14.66
N ASP A 255 10.35 9.95 -13.84
CA ASP A 255 9.72 9.86 -12.52
C ASP A 255 8.22 9.59 -12.64
N LYS A 256 7.56 10.22 -13.62
CA LYS A 256 6.15 9.98 -13.91
C LYS A 256 5.90 8.58 -14.48
N ILE A 257 6.78 8.07 -15.34
CA ILE A 257 6.74 6.69 -15.82
C ILE A 257 6.79 5.73 -14.61
N LEU A 258 7.78 5.88 -13.74
CA LEU A 258 7.92 5.04 -12.55
C LEU A 258 6.72 5.13 -11.61
N ALA A 259 6.26 6.36 -11.33
CA ALA A 259 5.10 6.62 -10.48
C ALA A 259 3.79 6.01 -11.04
N SER A 260 3.73 5.78 -12.35
CA SER A 260 2.54 5.26 -13.04
C SER A 260 2.49 3.72 -13.11
N TYR A 261 3.55 3.00 -12.71
CA TYR A 261 3.56 1.53 -12.75
C TYR A 261 2.59 0.88 -11.76
N GLY A 262 2.50 1.43 -10.55
CA GLY A 262 1.69 0.88 -9.47
C GLY A 262 2.29 -0.37 -8.81
N LEU A 263 1.43 -1.24 -8.30
CA LEU A 263 1.80 -2.48 -7.59
C LEU A 263 1.55 -3.72 -8.46
N TYR A 264 2.19 -4.82 -8.07
CA TYR A 264 2.16 -6.09 -8.80
C TYR A 264 1.44 -7.12 -7.95
N TYR A 265 0.60 -7.95 -8.58
CA TYR A 265 -0.22 -8.95 -7.88
C TYR A 265 -0.02 -10.31 -8.52
N GLN A 266 0.13 -11.36 -7.71
CA GLN A 266 0.01 -12.73 -8.21
C GLN A 266 -1.46 -13.03 -8.48
N TRP A 267 -1.75 -13.73 -9.57
CA TRP A 267 -3.14 -13.94 -9.98
C TRP A 267 -3.94 -14.65 -8.89
N GLY A 268 -5.10 -14.11 -8.52
CA GLY A 268 -5.94 -14.66 -7.46
C GLY A 268 -5.54 -14.28 -6.03
N ARG A 269 -4.52 -13.42 -5.84
CA ARG A 269 -4.15 -12.88 -4.52
C ARG A 269 -4.58 -11.43 -4.35
N LYS A 270 -4.92 -11.06 -3.12
CA LYS A 270 -5.19 -9.67 -2.72
C LYS A 270 -3.93 -8.87 -2.39
N ASP A 271 -2.85 -9.55 -2.00
CA ASP A 271 -1.67 -8.90 -1.43
C ASP A 271 -0.80 -8.28 -2.53
N PRO A 272 -0.50 -6.98 -2.46
CA PRO A 272 0.38 -6.33 -3.41
C PRO A 272 1.86 -6.60 -3.13
N PHE A 273 2.63 -6.62 -4.21
CA PHE A 273 4.08 -6.54 -4.22
C PHE A 273 4.55 -5.20 -4.75
N ILE A 274 5.57 -4.63 -4.09
CA ILE A 274 6.15 -3.33 -4.47
C ILE A 274 6.59 -3.31 -5.94
N GLY A 275 6.47 -2.16 -6.60
CA GLY A 275 7.02 -1.96 -7.95
C GLY A 275 8.55 -1.86 -8.00
N PRO A 276 9.14 -1.55 -9.16
CA PRO A 276 10.59 -1.42 -9.30
C PRO A 276 11.11 -0.14 -8.64
N ASN A 277 12.41 -0.10 -8.35
CA ASN A 277 13.10 1.10 -7.85
C ASN A 277 13.44 2.11 -8.95
N THR A 278 13.32 1.72 -10.22
CA THR A 278 13.64 2.54 -11.40
C THR A 278 12.64 2.23 -12.52
N TYR A 279 12.41 3.19 -13.41
CA TYR A 279 11.55 2.99 -14.59
C TYR A 279 12.13 1.91 -15.54
N GLN A 280 13.44 1.66 -15.49
CA GLN A 280 14.10 0.56 -16.21
C GLN A 280 14.22 -0.67 -15.31
N GLY A 281 13.20 -1.52 -15.31
CA GLY A 281 13.18 -2.81 -14.60
C GLY A 281 14.18 -3.85 -15.13
N SER A 282 15.15 -3.48 -15.98
CA SER A 282 16.29 -4.34 -16.29
C SER A 282 17.12 -4.65 -15.05
N GLU A 283 17.21 -3.75 -14.08
CA GLU A 283 17.92 -4.00 -12.81
C GLU A 283 17.29 -5.13 -11.98
N GLY A 284 16.00 -5.39 -12.19
CA GLY A 284 15.23 -6.47 -11.56
C GLY A 284 14.99 -6.33 -10.06
N SER A 285 15.36 -5.20 -9.47
CA SER A 285 15.14 -4.84 -8.07
C SER A 285 13.79 -4.18 -7.83
N GLY A 286 13.16 -4.52 -6.70
CA GLY A 286 12.00 -3.79 -6.20
C GLY A 286 12.40 -2.48 -5.52
N ALA A 287 11.44 -1.57 -5.40
CA ALA A 287 11.60 -0.36 -4.61
C ALA A 287 11.78 -0.68 -3.12
N SER A 288 12.21 0.36 -2.42
CA SER A 288 12.45 0.32 -0.99
C SER A 288 11.15 0.14 -0.21
N MET A 289 11.17 -0.72 0.80
CA MET A 289 10.05 -0.93 1.72
C MET A 289 10.49 -0.78 3.17
N TYR A 290 9.56 -0.33 4.00
CA TYR A 290 9.79 -0.08 5.42
C TYR A 290 8.67 -0.68 6.28
N SER A 291 8.95 -1.14 7.49
CA SER A 291 7.95 -1.56 8.48
C SER A 291 7.26 -0.34 9.14
N GLY A 292 6.30 -0.60 10.03
CA GLY A 292 5.70 0.44 10.90
C GLY A 292 6.72 1.16 11.78
N SER A 293 7.76 0.46 12.24
CA SER A 293 8.88 1.04 12.99
C SER A 293 9.88 1.83 12.13
N GLY A 294 9.67 1.90 10.80
CA GLY A 294 10.56 2.58 9.86
C GLY A 294 11.81 1.78 9.48
N SER A 295 11.92 0.53 9.93
CA SER A 295 13.03 -0.36 9.57
C SER A 295 12.88 -0.89 8.15
N ARG A 296 13.99 -1.16 7.45
CA ARG A 296 13.94 -1.78 6.12
C ARG A 296 13.37 -3.19 6.19
N VAL A 297 12.40 -3.46 5.32
CA VAL A 297 11.86 -4.80 5.08
C VAL A 297 12.06 -5.19 3.61
N TYR A 298 12.11 -6.49 3.34
CA TYR A 298 12.45 -7.01 2.03
C TYR A 298 11.45 -8.07 1.62
N LEU A 299 11.19 -8.10 0.32
CA LEU A 299 10.45 -9.18 -0.31
C LEU A 299 11.24 -10.49 -0.17
N LYS A 300 10.57 -11.55 0.25
CA LYS A 300 11.13 -12.90 0.32
C LYS A 300 10.60 -13.74 -0.82
N MET A 301 11.37 -14.74 -1.21
CA MET A 301 11.00 -15.73 -2.22
C MET A 301 10.87 -17.09 -1.57
N THR A 302 9.86 -17.86 -1.96
CA THR A 302 9.76 -19.27 -1.61
C THR A 302 9.14 -20.01 -2.78
N GLU A 303 9.58 -21.23 -3.06
CA GLU A 303 8.97 -22.07 -4.09
C GLU A 303 7.62 -22.57 -3.63
N SER A 304 6.68 -22.73 -4.57
CA SER A 304 5.39 -23.38 -4.32
C SER A 304 5.61 -24.84 -3.90
N SER A 305 5.06 -25.23 -2.76
CA SER A 305 5.02 -26.59 -2.22
C SER A 305 3.66 -26.86 -1.55
N ALA A 306 3.44 -28.08 -1.07
CA ALA A 306 2.23 -28.41 -0.32
C ALA A 306 2.02 -27.53 0.93
N GLU A 307 3.10 -27.00 1.50
CA GLU A 307 3.11 -26.14 2.67
C GLU A 307 3.01 -24.65 2.32
N THR A 308 3.81 -24.18 1.36
CA THR A 308 3.96 -22.75 1.04
C THR A 308 2.98 -22.27 -0.04
N GLY A 309 2.58 -23.16 -0.95
CA GLY A 309 1.67 -22.88 -2.06
C GLY A 309 0.21 -23.00 -1.65
N THR A 310 -0.18 -22.36 -0.55
CA THR A 310 -1.56 -22.40 -0.03
C THR A 310 -2.10 -20.99 0.21
N MET A 311 -3.43 -20.83 0.17
CA MET A 311 -4.07 -19.54 0.48
C MET A 311 -3.77 -19.10 1.92
N GLU A 312 -3.77 -20.04 2.86
CA GLU A 312 -3.47 -19.78 4.27
C GLU A 312 -2.03 -19.27 4.46
N TYR A 313 -1.05 -19.89 3.80
CA TYR A 313 0.33 -19.42 3.84
C TYR A 313 0.48 -18.03 3.19
N ALA A 314 -0.15 -17.81 2.04
CA ALA A 314 -0.13 -16.53 1.33
C ALA A 314 -0.70 -15.39 2.19
N ILE A 315 -1.84 -15.63 2.87
CA ILE A 315 -2.46 -14.68 3.81
C ILE A 315 -1.50 -14.36 4.94
N ARG A 316 -0.89 -15.35 5.59
CA ARG A 316 0.07 -15.14 6.70
C ARG A 316 1.36 -14.46 6.26
N ASN A 317 1.69 -14.51 4.97
CA ASN A 317 2.98 -14.06 4.44
C ASN A 317 2.82 -13.10 3.24
N PRO A 318 2.24 -11.90 3.43
CA PRO A 318 2.04 -10.92 2.36
C PRO A 318 3.37 -10.38 1.76
N LEU A 319 4.50 -10.55 2.45
CA LEU A 319 5.85 -10.22 1.97
C LEU A 319 6.58 -11.40 1.30
N VAL A 320 5.91 -12.53 1.09
CA VAL A 320 6.48 -13.68 0.39
C VAL A 320 5.85 -13.80 -0.98
N PHE A 321 6.71 -13.68 -1.99
CA PHE A 321 6.37 -14.01 -3.37
C PHE A 321 6.61 -15.51 -3.57
N ILE A 322 5.54 -16.24 -3.88
CA ILE A 322 5.59 -17.70 -4.01
C ILE A 322 5.89 -18.02 -5.48
N THR A 323 7.10 -18.48 -5.78
CA THR A 323 7.52 -18.77 -7.15
C THR A 323 6.88 -20.08 -7.64
N GLY A 324 6.48 -20.08 -8.91
CA GLY A 324 5.91 -21.25 -9.55
C GLY A 324 6.96 -22.33 -9.81
N VAL A 325 6.52 -23.59 -9.84
CA VAL A 325 7.37 -24.76 -10.13
C VAL A 325 6.75 -25.59 -11.26
N ALA A 326 7.55 -26.44 -11.89
CA ALA A 326 7.11 -27.23 -13.04
C ALA A 326 5.92 -28.15 -12.69
N ASP A 327 5.92 -28.74 -11.49
CA ASP A 327 4.85 -29.62 -11.00
C ASP A 327 3.49 -28.92 -10.91
N THR A 328 3.49 -27.59 -10.83
CA THR A 328 2.29 -26.74 -10.74
C THR A 328 2.08 -25.91 -11.99
N ASP A 329 2.67 -26.25 -13.14
CA ASP A 329 2.62 -25.42 -14.37
C ASP A 329 2.99 -23.94 -14.10
N ASN A 330 3.84 -23.71 -13.10
CA ASN A 330 4.21 -22.40 -12.58
C ASN A 330 3.06 -21.59 -11.95
N ASP A 331 2.05 -22.26 -11.40
CA ASP A 331 1.11 -21.68 -10.46
C ASP A 331 1.78 -21.50 -9.08
N TRP A 332 1.43 -20.42 -8.38
CA TRP A 332 1.88 -20.19 -7.02
C TRP A 332 1.12 -21.11 -6.04
N LEU A 333 -0.11 -21.46 -6.39
CA LEU A 333 -0.95 -22.36 -5.60
C LEU A 333 -0.61 -23.82 -5.96
N TRP A 334 -0.07 -24.56 -4.99
CA TRP A 334 0.44 -25.91 -5.19
C TRP A 334 -0.66 -26.92 -5.48
N SER A 335 -1.73 -26.86 -4.71
CA SER A 335 -2.88 -27.75 -4.82
C SER A 335 -4.17 -26.99 -4.58
N GLY A 336 -5.29 -27.50 -5.09
CA GLY A 336 -6.57 -26.80 -4.99
C GLY A 336 -6.67 -25.59 -5.91
N ARG A 337 -6.05 -25.68 -7.12
CA ARG A 337 -6.24 -24.70 -8.20
C ARG A 337 -7.72 -24.33 -8.31
N SER A 338 -7.99 -23.04 -8.28
CA SER A 338 -9.32 -22.49 -8.41
C SER A 338 -9.31 -21.36 -9.41
N ASP A 339 -10.24 -21.41 -10.35
CA ASP A 339 -10.47 -20.32 -11.31
C ASP A 339 -11.37 -19.23 -10.71
N GLY A 340 -11.93 -19.48 -9.52
CA GLY A 340 -12.72 -18.52 -8.75
C GLY A 340 -11.92 -17.82 -7.65
N LEU A 341 -10.58 -17.75 -7.76
CA LEU A 341 -9.77 -16.99 -6.80
C LEU A 341 -10.06 -15.49 -6.91
N TRP A 342 -10.25 -15.01 -8.15
CA TRP A 342 -10.93 -13.76 -8.46
C TRP A 342 -12.33 -14.05 -9.01
N SER A 343 -13.15 -13.01 -9.14
CA SER A 343 -14.52 -13.15 -9.65
C SER A 343 -14.52 -13.76 -11.06
N ALA A 344 -15.60 -14.48 -11.42
CA ALA A 344 -15.73 -15.03 -12.76
C ALA A 344 -15.66 -13.94 -13.85
N ASP A 345 -15.15 -14.31 -15.01
CA ASP A 345 -14.86 -13.38 -16.09
C ASP A 345 -16.13 -12.83 -16.77
N ASP A 346 -17.19 -13.63 -16.81
CA ASP A 346 -18.49 -13.28 -17.39
C ASP A 346 -19.46 -12.64 -16.38
N ASN A 347 -19.23 -12.82 -15.08
CA ASN A 347 -20.04 -12.22 -14.02
C ASN A 347 -19.33 -11.03 -13.42
N VAL A 348 -19.72 -9.83 -13.84
CA VAL A 348 -19.11 -8.55 -13.48
C VAL A 348 -19.73 -7.86 -12.26
N ALA A 349 -20.74 -8.49 -11.65
CA ALA A 349 -21.41 -7.97 -10.46
C ALA A 349 -20.72 -8.40 -9.16
N ASP A 350 -20.12 -9.59 -9.13
CA ASP A 350 -19.56 -10.14 -7.91
C ASP A 350 -18.12 -9.66 -7.65
N LYS A 351 -17.73 -9.63 -6.38
CA LYS A 351 -16.35 -9.37 -5.95
C LYS A 351 -15.90 -10.49 -5.02
N SER A 352 -14.89 -11.25 -5.44
CA SER A 352 -14.33 -12.34 -4.62
C SER A 352 -13.61 -11.80 -3.38
N VAL A 353 -13.43 -12.68 -2.37
CA VAL A 353 -12.69 -12.35 -1.15
C VAL A 353 -11.21 -11.99 -1.40
N ASN A 354 -10.62 -12.42 -2.51
CA ASN A 354 -9.21 -12.12 -2.84
C ASN A 354 -9.05 -11.03 -3.89
N ASP A 355 -10.13 -10.39 -4.33
CA ASP A 355 -10.06 -9.29 -5.28
C ASP A 355 -9.28 -8.11 -4.65
N PRO A 356 -8.17 -7.65 -5.24
CA PRO A 356 -7.32 -6.61 -4.65
C PRO A 356 -7.90 -5.20 -4.79
N CYS A 357 -8.93 -4.99 -5.61
CA CYS A 357 -9.38 -3.63 -5.93
C CYS A 357 -10.09 -2.95 -4.74
N PRO A 358 -10.25 -1.62 -4.78
CA PRO A 358 -10.96 -0.87 -3.76
C PRO A 358 -12.46 -1.16 -3.71
N TYR A 359 -13.16 -0.70 -2.68
CA TYR A 359 -14.61 -0.86 -2.56
C TYR A 359 -15.35 -0.30 -3.79
N GLY A 360 -16.29 -1.07 -4.35
CA GLY A 360 -17.01 -0.70 -5.58
C GLY A 360 -16.25 -0.94 -6.88
N TRP A 361 -15.01 -1.43 -6.78
CA TRP A 361 -14.15 -1.79 -7.90
C TRP A 361 -13.71 -3.25 -7.79
N ARG A 362 -13.39 -3.87 -8.94
CA ARG A 362 -12.93 -5.25 -9.06
C ARG A 362 -11.88 -5.41 -10.16
N VAL A 363 -11.21 -6.55 -10.20
CA VAL A 363 -10.32 -6.90 -11.32
C VAL A 363 -11.12 -6.92 -12.62
N ALA A 364 -10.52 -6.37 -13.68
CA ALA A 364 -11.12 -6.31 -15.00
C ALA A 364 -11.34 -7.70 -15.59
N PRO A 365 -12.52 -7.98 -16.18
CA PRO A 365 -12.68 -9.14 -17.03
C PRO A 365 -11.92 -9.00 -18.34
N SER A 366 -11.65 -10.11 -19.03
CA SER A 366 -10.96 -10.08 -20.34
C SER A 366 -11.71 -9.23 -21.37
N GLY A 367 -13.06 -9.27 -21.33
CA GLY A 367 -13.91 -8.46 -22.20
C GLY A 367 -13.72 -6.95 -22.08
N ALA A 368 -13.16 -6.44 -20.96
CA ALA A 368 -12.83 -5.02 -20.82
C ALA A 368 -11.65 -4.59 -21.72
N PHE A 369 -10.84 -5.54 -22.17
CA PHE A 369 -9.67 -5.31 -23.03
C PHE A 369 -9.82 -5.88 -24.44
N ALA A 370 -10.97 -6.50 -24.75
CA ALA A 370 -11.24 -7.09 -26.05
C ALA A 370 -11.07 -6.08 -27.20
N ASP A 371 -10.42 -6.49 -28.28
CA ASP A 371 -10.28 -5.70 -29.52
C ASP A 371 -9.68 -4.29 -29.33
N LEU A 372 -8.96 -4.04 -28.23
CA LEU A 372 -8.22 -2.80 -28.05
C LEU A 372 -7.12 -2.69 -29.11
N ARG A 373 -6.89 -1.47 -29.58
CA ARG A 373 -5.83 -1.16 -30.56
C ARG A 373 -4.98 0.02 -30.13
N ILE A 374 -3.74 0.05 -30.59
CA ILE A 374 -2.84 1.18 -30.41
C ILE A 374 -3.37 2.37 -31.22
N VAL A 375 -3.42 3.54 -30.58
CA VAL A 375 -3.75 4.81 -31.25
C VAL A 375 -2.54 5.29 -32.03
N GLY A 376 -2.73 5.48 -33.34
CA GLY A 376 -1.68 5.92 -34.26
C GLY A 376 -0.81 4.79 -34.80
N THR A 377 0.23 5.16 -35.54
CA THR A 377 1.21 4.22 -36.09
C THR A 377 2.51 4.33 -35.29
N PRO A 378 3.03 3.23 -34.71
CA PRO A 378 4.31 3.22 -34.03
C PRO A 378 5.44 3.81 -34.88
N ALA A 379 6.30 4.61 -34.26
CA ALA A 379 7.42 5.26 -34.93
C ALA A 379 8.68 5.28 -34.06
N VAL A 380 9.83 5.55 -34.69
CA VAL A 380 11.10 5.79 -33.98
C VAL A 380 10.92 6.89 -32.94
N GLY A 381 11.35 6.63 -31.70
CA GLY A 381 11.21 7.52 -30.54
C GLY A 381 10.09 7.10 -29.60
N ASP A 382 9.12 6.31 -30.06
CA ASP A 382 8.02 5.83 -29.22
C ASP A 382 8.48 4.87 -28.12
N GLU A 383 9.68 4.28 -28.25
CA GLU A 383 10.30 3.51 -27.17
C GLU A 383 10.40 4.29 -25.86
N ALA A 384 10.51 5.62 -25.92
CA ALA A 384 10.63 6.47 -24.75
C ALA A 384 9.30 6.67 -24.00
N LYS A 385 8.16 6.26 -24.59
CA LYS A 385 6.82 6.43 -24.00
C LYS A 385 6.53 5.47 -22.84
N TYR A 386 7.19 4.32 -22.78
CA TYR A 386 6.92 3.28 -21.76
C TYR A 386 5.43 2.93 -21.61
N GLY A 387 4.72 2.86 -22.73
CA GLY A 387 3.29 2.61 -22.77
C GLY A 387 2.66 3.03 -24.09
N TRP A 388 1.37 2.70 -24.25
CA TRP A 388 0.55 3.06 -25.39
C TRP A 388 -0.75 3.70 -24.97
N THR A 389 -1.22 4.66 -25.76
CA THR A 389 -2.65 5.01 -25.75
C THR A 389 -3.38 3.92 -26.52
N LEU A 390 -4.31 3.26 -25.86
CA LEU A 390 -5.16 2.22 -26.42
C LEU A 390 -6.58 2.75 -26.63
N THR A 391 -7.30 2.17 -27.58
CA THR A 391 -8.68 2.55 -27.91
C THR A 391 -9.53 1.34 -28.30
N ASP A 392 -10.81 1.34 -27.90
CA ASP A 392 -11.84 0.46 -28.47
C ASP A 392 -12.52 1.11 -29.71
N GLY A 393 -12.19 2.38 -29.99
CA GLY A 393 -12.75 3.21 -31.05
C GLY A 393 -13.84 4.17 -30.65
N SER A 394 -14.27 4.10 -29.40
CA SER A 394 -15.17 5.07 -28.77
C SER A 394 -14.40 5.97 -27.81
N ALA A 395 -13.46 5.40 -27.05
CA ALA A 395 -12.65 6.13 -26.08
C ALA A 395 -11.16 5.83 -26.25
N GLU A 396 -10.31 6.61 -25.58
CA GLU A 396 -8.87 6.42 -25.55
C GLU A 396 -8.36 6.50 -24.11
N SER A 397 -7.36 5.69 -23.76
CA SER A 397 -6.68 5.79 -22.47
C SER A 397 -5.24 5.30 -22.57
N PHE A 398 -4.36 5.91 -21.79
CA PHE A 398 -2.97 5.52 -21.70
C PHE A 398 -2.77 4.29 -20.80
N PHE A 399 -1.96 3.33 -21.25
CA PHE A 399 -1.56 2.11 -20.54
C PHE A 399 -0.04 2.02 -20.52
N LEU A 400 0.53 1.84 -19.34
CA LEU A 400 1.98 1.74 -19.18
C LEU A 400 2.54 0.34 -19.41
N GLY A 401 3.72 0.29 -20.01
CA GLY A 401 4.59 -0.86 -20.15
C GLY A 401 5.40 -1.14 -18.88
N ALA A 402 4.72 -1.56 -17.81
CA ALA A 402 5.34 -1.79 -16.50
C ALA A 402 5.93 -3.20 -16.32
N GLY A 403 5.76 -4.11 -17.28
CA GLY A 403 6.33 -5.46 -17.22
C GLY A 403 5.72 -6.35 -16.15
N ARG A 404 6.52 -7.24 -15.59
CA ARG A 404 6.11 -8.26 -14.61
C ARG A 404 7.13 -8.51 -13.53
N ARG A 405 6.67 -9.06 -12.40
CA ARG A 405 7.49 -9.89 -11.50
C ARG A 405 7.45 -11.32 -11.99
N ARG A 406 8.62 -11.90 -12.26
CA ARG A 406 8.70 -13.22 -12.89
C ARG A 406 8.28 -14.33 -11.94
N TYR A 407 7.53 -15.30 -12.46
CA TYR A 407 7.06 -16.47 -11.73
C TYR A 407 8.18 -17.33 -11.11
N ASP A 408 9.39 -17.37 -11.67
CA ASP A 408 10.45 -18.30 -11.29
C ASP A 408 11.43 -17.75 -10.24
N ASN A 409 11.54 -16.43 -10.13
CA ASN A 409 12.53 -15.79 -9.25
C ASN A 409 12.05 -14.47 -8.62
N GLY A 410 10.85 -14.02 -8.95
CA GLY A 410 10.22 -12.80 -8.43
C GLY A 410 10.93 -11.49 -8.77
N LYS A 411 12.00 -11.52 -9.58
CA LYS A 411 12.65 -10.31 -10.09
C LYS A 411 11.70 -9.57 -11.02
N ILE A 412 11.79 -8.25 -11.00
CA ILE A 412 11.05 -7.43 -11.94
C ILE A 412 11.72 -7.51 -13.30
N LEU A 413 10.91 -7.51 -14.33
CA LEU A 413 11.33 -7.45 -15.71
C LEU A 413 10.28 -6.65 -16.46
N ASN A 414 10.66 -5.50 -16.97
CA ASN A 414 9.82 -4.73 -17.87
C ASN A 414 10.51 -4.47 -19.19
N ILE A 415 11.53 -5.25 -19.52
CA ILE A 415 12.33 -5.18 -20.73
C ILE A 415 12.59 -6.66 -21.03
N TYR A 416 12.42 -7.18 -22.25
CA TYR A 416 12.77 -8.56 -22.67
C TYR A 416 11.69 -9.65 -22.47
N ASN A 417 11.21 -10.26 -23.55
CA ASN A 417 10.60 -11.59 -23.54
C ASN A 417 10.78 -12.30 -24.91
N PRO A 418 11.51 -13.42 -25.02
CA PRO A 418 12.23 -14.12 -23.95
C PRO A 418 13.49 -13.36 -23.50
N LEU A 419 13.98 -13.68 -22.31
CA LEU A 419 15.26 -13.15 -21.82
C LEU A 419 16.41 -13.69 -22.68
N PRO A 420 17.16 -12.82 -23.39
CA PRO A 420 18.31 -13.25 -24.16
C PRO A 420 19.43 -13.68 -23.20
N LYS A 421 20.37 -14.52 -23.68
CA LYS A 421 21.58 -14.89 -22.92
C LYS A 421 22.43 -13.67 -22.53
N VAL A 422 22.37 -12.60 -23.33
CA VAL A 422 22.98 -11.30 -23.04
C VAL A 422 21.94 -10.22 -23.32
N ARG A 423 21.74 -9.28 -22.39
CA ARG A 423 20.70 -8.23 -22.49
C ARG A 423 20.85 -7.32 -23.73
N SER A 424 22.06 -7.22 -24.28
CA SER A 424 22.35 -6.50 -25.53
C SER A 424 21.80 -7.18 -26.79
N ASP A 425 21.45 -8.46 -26.70
CA ASP A 425 21.11 -9.29 -27.86
C ASP A 425 19.60 -9.43 -28.06
N ALA A 426 18.79 -8.96 -27.10
CA ALA A 426 17.35 -8.94 -27.31
C ALA A 426 16.98 -7.90 -28.35
N MET A 427 16.37 -8.39 -29.41
CA MET A 427 15.83 -7.57 -30.46
C MET A 427 14.30 -7.44 -30.37
N GLU A 428 13.67 -8.23 -29.49
CA GLU A 428 12.22 -8.35 -29.34
C GLU A 428 11.69 -7.78 -28.00
N ALA A 429 10.49 -7.19 -28.00
CA ALA A 429 9.80 -6.51 -26.90
C ALA A 429 10.72 -5.57 -26.08
N GLN A 430 11.30 -4.58 -26.78
CA GLN A 430 12.25 -3.59 -26.25
C GLN A 430 11.73 -2.16 -26.43
N PRO A 431 11.87 -1.25 -25.43
CA PRO A 431 12.45 -1.46 -24.11
C PRO A 431 11.41 -1.87 -23.08
N TRP A 432 10.16 -2.16 -23.47
CA TRP A 432 9.11 -2.50 -22.52
C TRP A 432 7.96 -3.35 -23.04
N GLU A 433 7.28 -4.01 -22.09
CA GLU A 433 6.03 -4.75 -22.26
C GLU A 433 5.00 -4.25 -21.22
N GLY A 434 3.73 -4.16 -21.61
CA GLY A 434 2.61 -3.90 -20.71
C GLY A 434 1.82 -5.18 -20.48
N LEU A 435 1.56 -5.49 -19.21
CA LEU A 435 0.98 -6.77 -18.80
C LEU A 435 -0.05 -6.57 -17.69
N TYR A 436 -1.33 -6.78 -18.02
CA TYR A 436 -2.44 -6.46 -17.14
C TYR A 436 -3.25 -7.71 -16.87
N TRP A 437 -3.37 -8.07 -15.60
CA TRP A 437 -4.20 -9.20 -15.23
C TRP A 437 -5.67 -8.96 -15.59
N THR A 438 -6.29 -10.03 -16.08
CA THR A 438 -7.75 -10.14 -16.20
C THR A 438 -8.25 -11.23 -15.25
N THR A 439 -9.57 -11.32 -15.07
CA THR A 439 -10.17 -12.45 -14.37
C THR A 439 -10.25 -13.74 -15.21
N ALA A 440 -9.90 -13.71 -16.49
CA ALA A 440 -9.96 -14.88 -17.35
C ALA A 440 -8.82 -15.86 -17.09
N VAL A 441 -9.12 -17.14 -17.32
CA VAL A 441 -8.20 -18.26 -17.22
C VAL A 441 -7.92 -18.84 -18.60
N SER A 442 -6.68 -19.30 -18.83
CA SER A 442 -6.27 -19.90 -20.10
C SER A 442 -5.58 -21.24 -19.81
N GLY A 443 -6.35 -22.32 -19.87
CA GLY A 443 -5.89 -23.64 -19.42
C GLY A 443 -5.44 -23.60 -17.95
N THR A 444 -4.18 -23.93 -17.70
CA THR A 444 -3.56 -23.91 -16.36
C THR A 444 -3.01 -22.53 -15.97
N GLN A 445 -3.09 -21.56 -16.88
CA GLN A 445 -2.57 -20.21 -16.74
C GLN A 445 -3.71 -19.20 -16.54
N ALA A 446 -3.36 -17.93 -16.41
CA ALA A 446 -4.31 -16.81 -16.44
C ALA A 446 -4.11 -15.97 -17.70
N ALA A 447 -5.18 -15.40 -18.22
CA ALA A 447 -5.12 -14.50 -19.37
C ALA A 447 -4.81 -13.07 -18.91
N ALA A 448 -3.93 -12.40 -19.63
CA ALA A 448 -3.55 -11.02 -19.41
C ALA A 448 -3.64 -10.24 -20.73
N LEU A 449 -4.03 -8.97 -20.63
CA LEU A 449 -3.75 -8.04 -21.73
C LEU A 449 -2.24 -7.86 -21.80
N HIS A 450 -1.68 -8.10 -22.98
CA HIS A 450 -0.27 -7.94 -23.31
C HIS A 450 -0.12 -6.98 -24.49
N PHE A 451 0.73 -5.97 -24.35
CA PHE A 451 1.15 -5.14 -25.46
C PHE A 451 2.63 -4.82 -25.36
N TRP A 452 3.26 -4.51 -26.48
CA TRP A 452 4.71 -4.29 -26.52
C TRP A 452 5.12 -3.32 -27.63
N PHE A 453 6.38 -2.92 -27.61
CA PHE A 453 7.05 -2.20 -28.69
C PHE A 453 8.30 -2.96 -29.13
N GLU A 454 8.57 -2.94 -30.43
CA GLU A 454 9.70 -3.58 -31.06
C GLU A 454 10.72 -2.56 -31.54
N LYS A 455 11.79 -2.36 -30.78
CA LYS A 455 12.83 -1.38 -31.15
C LYS A 455 13.55 -1.72 -32.45
N LEU A 456 13.66 -3.00 -32.82
CA LEU A 456 14.40 -3.43 -34.01
C LEU A 456 13.79 -2.87 -35.29
N ASP A 457 12.48 -2.99 -35.45
CA ASP A 457 11.77 -2.65 -36.68
C ASP A 457 10.64 -1.63 -36.46
N THR A 458 10.55 -1.07 -35.26
CA THR A 458 9.52 -0.12 -34.80
C THR A 458 8.10 -0.66 -34.84
N SER A 459 7.91 -1.98 -34.95
CA SER A 459 6.60 -2.58 -34.84
C SER A 459 6.09 -2.56 -33.39
N ALA A 460 4.81 -2.86 -33.21
CA ALA A 460 4.18 -3.01 -31.90
C ALA A 460 3.07 -4.04 -32.03
N GLY A 461 2.66 -4.62 -30.91
CA GLY A 461 1.56 -5.57 -30.89
C GLY A 461 0.73 -5.46 -29.62
N ILE A 462 -0.46 -6.04 -29.72
CA ILE A 462 -1.40 -6.21 -28.64
C ILE A 462 -2.03 -7.60 -28.77
N ASP A 463 -2.16 -8.27 -27.63
CA ASP A 463 -2.85 -9.54 -27.43
C ASP A 463 -3.70 -9.35 -26.17
N ASP A 464 -5.02 -9.32 -26.34
CA ASP A 464 -5.98 -9.04 -25.27
C ASP A 464 -6.20 -10.23 -24.32
N SER A 465 -5.64 -11.41 -24.63
CA SER A 465 -5.84 -12.64 -23.86
C SER A 465 -4.58 -13.54 -23.83
N ALA A 466 -3.40 -12.95 -23.69
CA ALA A 466 -2.15 -13.68 -23.64
C ALA A 466 -2.04 -14.57 -22.37
N PRO A 467 -1.64 -15.84 -22.47
CA PRO A 467 -1.55 -16.73 -21.32
C PRO A 467 -0.25 -16.52 -20.53
N TYR A 468 -0.38 -16.25 -19.22
CA TYR A 468 0.74 -16.10 -18.29
C TYR A 468 0.58 -16.98 -17.06
N ALA A 469 1.69 -17.55 -16.58
CA ALA A 469 1.70 -18.34 -15.36
C ALA A 469 1.19 -17.52 -14.16
N ARG A 470 0.31 -18.12 -13.35
CA ARG A 470 -0.40 -17.43 -12.25
C ARG A 470 0.53 -16.94 -11.14
N ALA A 471 1.73 -17.53 -11.00
CA ALA A 471 2.75 -17.04 -10.08
C ALA A 471 3.46 -15.75 -10.54
N ASN A 472 3.29 -15.28 -11.78
CA ASN A 472 3.79 -13.95 -12.15
C ASN A 472 3.08 -12.87 -11.31
N GLY A 473 3.80 -11.80 -10.99
CA GLY A 473 3.16 -10.56 -10.53
C GLY A 473 2.92 -9.66 -11.72
N LEU A 474 1.69 -9.28 -12.04
CA LEU A 474 1.35 -8.30 -13.09
C LEU A 474 0.55 -7.14 -12.50
N GLN A 475 0.35 -6.08 -13.28
CA GLN A 475 -0.47 -4.95 -12.86
C GLN A 475 -1.96 -5.29 -12.90
N VAL A 476 -2.73 -4.59 -12.09
CA VAL A 476 -4.20 -4.63 -12.10
C VAL A 476 -4.72 -3.23 -12.41
N ARG A 477 -5.64 -3.12 -13.36
CA ARG A 477 -6.43 -1.91 -13.61
C ARG A 477 -7.89 -2.26 -13.36
N CYS A 478 -8.46 -1.67 -12.31
CA CYS A 478 -9.76 -2.08 -11.80
C CYS A 478 -10.90 -1.57 -12.69
N VAL A 479 -11.99 -2.34 -12.78
CA VAL A 479 -13.27 -1.92 -13.36
C VAL A 479 -14.30 -1.67 -12.25
N LYS A 480 -15.27 -0.80 -12.53
CA LYS A 480 -16.40 -0.53 -11.64
C LYS A 480 -17.27 -1.78 -11.54
N GLN A 481 -17.61 -2.16 -10.31
CA GLN A 481 -18.51 -3.29 -10.03
C GLN A 481 -19.93 -2.93 -10.50
N LYS A 482 -20.59 -3.80 -11.28
CA LYS A 482 -21.97 -3.54 -11.74
C LYS A 482 -22.98 -3.95 -10.64
N GLY A 483 -23.94 -3.08 -10.33
CA GLY A 483 -25.14 -3.44 -9.54
C GLY A 483 -25.04 -3.35 -8.02
N LYS A 484 -24.39 -2.32 -7.47
CA LYS A 484 -24.58 -1.97 -6.05
C LYS A 484 -25.82 -1.12 -5.84
#